data_AF-A0A266Q8M9-F1
#
_entry.id   AF-A0A266Q8M9-F1
#
_cell.length_a   1.000
_cell.length_b   1.000
_cell.length_c   1.000
_cell.angle_alpha   90.00
_cell.angle_beta   90.00
_cell.angle_gamma   90.00
#
_symmetry.space_group_name_H-M   'P 1'
#
loop_
_entity.id
_entity.type
_entity.pdbx_description
1 polymer ?
#
loop_
_entity_poly.entity_id
_entity_poly.type
_entity_poly.pdbx_seq_one_letter_code
_entity_poly.pdbx_strand_id
1 'polypeptide(L)'
;MPHKIIGLGSPNACIRFYIANRPPLDDYPTMTELRCLAMGELTHIVKHSSNHWRKAFNVYAKLLFDWHQLHARNNLPHSWQEYRDLELFQPHSQEALLFSAPLVDKTSPAIHIIAGKTYAAQLPLPPLTWLDNYFAINKEARLIVAPYPDYRQLSNERIARLITLMQALQ
;
A
#
# COMPACT_ATOMS: atom_id res chain seq x y z
N MET A 1 -22.99 -7.19 10.15
CA MET A 1 -22.10 -6.05 10.45
C MET A 1 -21.52 -5.56 9.15
N PRO A 2 -21.52 -4.24 8.85
CA PRO A 2 -20.82 -3.73 7.69
C PRO A 2 -19.32 -4.06 7.80
N HIS A 3 -18.68 -4.40 6.69
CA HIS A 3 -17.25 -4.65 6.68
C HIS A 3 -16.51 -3.37 7.06
N LYS A 4 -15.73 -3.44 8.14
CA LYS A 4 -15.01 -2.28 8.69
C LYS A 4 -13.64 -2.19 8.04
N ILE A 5 -13.40 -1.10 7.33
CA ILE A 5 -12.07 -0.79 6.78
C ILE A 5 -11.21 -0.26 7.93
N ILE A 6 -10.04 -0.88 8.11
CA ILE A 6 -9.09 -0.54 9.18
C ILE A 6 -7.75 -0.25 8.54
N GLY A 7 -7.12 0.87 8.86
CA GLY A 7 -5.83 1.21 8.26
C GLY A 7 -5.44 2.67 8.37
N LEU A 8 -4.47 3.04 7.55
CA LEU A 8 -3.92 4.39 7.45
C LEU A 8 -4.20 4.96 6.05
N GLY A 9 -4.62 6.22 5.97
CA GLY A 9 -4.79 6.93 4.70
C GLY A 9 -6.23 7.27 4.34
N SER A 10 -6.43 7.69 3.09
CA SER A 10 -7.67 8.29 2.63
C SER A 10 -8.79 7.26 2.42
N PRO A 11 -10.05 7.54 2.83
CA PRO A 11 -11.19 6.67 2.52
C PRO A 11 -11.47 6.57 1.02
N ASN A 12 -11.10 7.60 0.26
CA ASN A 12 -11.28 7.68 -1.19
C ASN A 12 -10.05 7.19 -1.96
N ALA A 13 -9.17 6.41 -1.32
CA ALA A 13 -7.96 5.91 -1.94
C ALA A 13 -8.23 5.12 -3.23
N CYS A 14 -7.56 5.53 -4.32
CA CYS A 14 -7.55 4.82 -5.59
C CYS A 14 -6.49 3.70 -5.63
N ILE A 15 -5.52 3.72 -4.71
CA ILE A 15 -4.56 2.63 -4.49
C ILE A 15 -4.65 2.15 -3.05
N ARG A 16 -4.94 0.87 -2.86
CA ARG A 16 -5.12 0.25 -1.54
C ARG A 16 -4.11 -0.86 -1.35
N PHE A 17 -3.17 -0.65 -0.45
CA PHE A 17 -2.23 -1.68 0.00
C PHE A 17 -2.84 -2.47 1.14
N TYR A 18 -2.68 -3.79 1.13
CA TYR A 18 -3.15 -4.67 2.20
C TYR A 18 -1.96 -5.38 2.82
N ILE A 19 -1.76 -5.21 4.12
CA ILE A 19 -0.59 -5.73 4.83
C ILE A 19 -1.05 -6.47 6.09
N ALA A 20 -0.39 -7.59 6.40
CA ALA A 20 -0.72 -8.40 7.58
C ALA A 20 -0.33 -7.70 8.90
N ASN A 21 0.78 -6.95 8.88
CA ASN A 21 1.39 -6.39 10.08
C ASN A 21 0.83 -5.00 10.38
N ARG A 22 0.70 -4.70 11.68
CA ARG A 22 0.36 -3.37 12.20
C ARG A 22 1.57 -2.78 12.95
N PRO A 23 1.70 -1.44 13.04
CA PRO A 23 2.69 -0.84 13.93
C PRO A 23 2.50 -1.36 15.37
N PRO A 24 3.56 -1.87 16.04
CA PRO A 24 3.45 -2.46 17.38
C PRO A 24 3.56 -1.40 18.49
N LEU A 25 3.04 -0.20 18.26
CA LEU A 25 3.08 0.91 19.22
C LEU A 25 1.71 1.58 19.33
N ASP A 26 1.52 2.36 20.38
CA ASP A 26 0.29 3.11 20.67
C ASP A 26 -0.97 2.25 20.51
N ASP A 27 -1.99 2.76 19.83
CA ASP A 27 -3.27 2.10 19.61
C ASP A 27 -3.35 1.33 18.28
N TYR A 28 -2.33 1.39 17.40
CA TYR A 28 -2.36 0.73 16.08
C TYR A 28 -2.65 -0.79 16.14
N PRO A 29 -2.14 -1.57 17.11
CA PRO A 29 -2.45 -3.00 17.21
C PRO A 29 -3.96 -3.25 17.38
N THR A 30 -4.62 -2.44 18.20
CA THR A 30 -6.04 -2.56 18.54
C THR A 30 -6.95 -1.64 17.72
N MET A 31 -6.38 -0.83 16.82
CA MET A 31 -7.11 0.13 16.00
C MET A 31 -8.20 -0.58 15.19
N THR A 32 -9.38 0.01 15.16
CA THR A 32 -10.53 -0.55 14.45
C THR A 32 -11.09 0.38 13.38
N GLU A 33 -10.39 1.43 13.00
CA GLU A 33 -10.85 2.43 12.04
C GLU A 33 -9.82 2.69 10.94
N LEU A 34 -10.27 3.36 9.89
CA LEU A 34 -9.40 3.99 8.90
C LEU A 34 -9.16 5.43 9.36
N ARG A 35 -7.91 5.80 9.59
CA ARG A 35 -7.53 7.19 9.88
C ARG A 35 -6.38 7.65 9.02
N CYS A 36 -6.37 8.91 8.66
CA CYS A 36 -5.23 9.50 7.97
C CYS A 36 -4.10 9.76 8.96
N LEU A 37 -2.84 9.67 8.52
CA LEU A 37 -1.70 10.07 9.33
C LEU A 37 -1.66 11.59 9.45
N ALA A 38 -1.46 12.07 10.68
CA ALA A 38 -1.13 13.47 10.94
C ALA A 38 0.32 13.76 10.55
N MET A 39 0.63 15.04 10.31
CA MET A 39 1.99 15.50 10.06
C MET A 39 2.91 15.08 11.23
N GLY A 40 3.99 14.37 10.91
CA GLY A 40 4.94 13.85 11.90
C GLY A 40 4.57 12.48 12.53
N GLU A 41 3.35 11.98 12.35
CA GLU A 41 2.92 10.67 12.88
C GLU A 41 3.71 9.52 12.23
N LEU A 42 4.00 9.61 10.92
CA LEU A 42 4.88 8.66 10.25
C LEU A 42 6.27 8.62 10.88
N THR A 43 6.85 9.80 11.16
CA THR A 43 8.16 9.92 11.82
C THR A 43 8.14 9.31 13.21
N HIS A 44 7.05 9.50 13.95
CA HIS A 44 6.84 8.88 15.26
C HIS A 44 6.81 7.35 15.16
N ILE A 45 6.06 6.77 14.22
CA ILE A 45 6.04 5.33 13.97
C ILE A 45 7.46 4.83 13.65
N VAL A 46 8.17 5.49 12.74
CA VAL A 46 9.52 5.08 12.33
C VAL A 46 10.52 5.14 13.48
N LYS A 47 10.42 6.16 14.34
CA LYS A 47 11.33 6.37 15.47
C LYS A 47 11.11 5.36 16.60
N HIS A 48 9.86 4.96 16.85
CA HIS A 48 9.48 4.16 18.01
C HIS A 48 9.05 2.72 17.66
N SER A 49 9.16 2.30 16.40
CA SER A 49 8.99 0.91 15.99
C SER A 49 10.31 0.28 15.52
N SER A 50 10.27 -1.03 15.24
CA SER A 50 11.43 -1.72 14.67
C SER A 50 11.75 -1.19 13.27
N ASN A 51 12.96 -1.52 12.77
CA ASN A 51 13.42 -1.19 11.41
C ASN A 51 12.45 -1.65 10.30
N HIS A 52 11.51 -2.53 10.61
CA HIS A 52 10.48 -3.01 9.70
C HIS A 52 9.66 -1.88 9.06
N TRP A 53 9.06 -0.98 9.86
CA TRP A 53 8.15 0.05 9.35
C TRP A 53 8.86 1.14 8.57
N ARG A 54 10.09 1.48 8.95
CA ARG A 54 10.97 2.36 8.17
C ARG A 54 11.17 1.85 6.75
N LYS A 55 11.40 0.54 6.58
CA LYS A 55 11.56 -0.07 5.26
C LYS A 55 10.25 -0.02 4.48
N ALA A 56 9.14 -0.37 5.12
CA ALA A 56 7.82 -0.37 4.48
C ALA A 56 7.45 1.01 3.94
N PHE A 57 7.53 2.06 4.76
CA PHE A 57 7.22 3.42 4.31
C PHE A 57 8.18 3.94 3.24
N ASN A 58 9.47 3.62 3.32
CA ASN A 58 10.41 4.00 2.25
C ASN A 58 10.07 3.33 0.91
N VAL A 59 9.69 2.06 0.94
CA VAL A 59 9.33 1.31 -0.27
C VAL A 59 8.01 1.84 -0.86
N TYR A 60 6.99 2.06 -0.02
CA TYR A 60 5.74 2.66 -0.47
C TYR A 60 5.94 4.06 -1.04
N ALA A 61 6.74 4.90 -0.38
CA ALA A 61 7.02 6.24 -0.86
C ALA A 61 7.73 6.24 -2.21
N LYS A 62 8.72 5.36 -2.44
CA LYS A 62 9.37 5.20 -3.75
C LYS A 62 8.37 4.78 -4.83
N LEU A 63 7.60 3.73 -4.56
CA LEU A 63 6.60 3.20 -5.49
C LEU A 63 5.59 4.28 -5.90
N LEU A 64 5.03 4.98 -4.91
CA LEU A 64 3.98 5.98 -5.15
C LEU A 64 4.55 7.26 -5.76
N PHE A 65 5.76 7.66 -5.38
CA PHE A 65 6.46 8.78 -6.02
C PHE A 65 6.67 8.51 -7.51
N ASP A 66 7.25 7.36 -7.87
CA ASP A 66 7.48 6.98 -9.27
C ASP A 66 6.14 6.86 -10.04
N TRP A 67 5.11 6.29 -9.40
CA TRP A 67 3.76 6.21 -9.96
C TRP A 67 3.18 7.59 -10.27
N HIS A 68 3.19 8.52 -9.31
CA HIS A 68 2.64 9.86 -9.49
C HIS A 68 3.46 10.71 -10.46
N GLN A 69 4.79 10.50 -10.52
CA GLN A 69 5.67 11.14 -11.49
C GLN A 69 5.30 10.73 -12.92
N LEU A 70 5.03 9.44 -13.17
CA LEU A 70 4.58 8.94 -14.47
C LEU A 70 3.21 9.50 -14.89
N HIS A 71 2.36 9.86 -13.93
CA HIS A 71 1.03 10.43 -14.17
C HIS A 71 1.01 11.96 -14.16
N ALA A 72 2.19 12.60 -14.16
CA ALA A 72 2.33 14.06 -14.14
C ALA A 72 1.47 14.74 -13.06
N ARG A 73 1.39 14.14 -11.86
CA ARG A 73 0.63 14.73 -10.74
C ARG A 73 1.16 16.13 -10.43
N ASN A 74 0.27 17.11 -10.42
CA ASN A 74 0.60 18.47 -9.99
C ASN A 74 1.04 18.51 -8.53
N ASN A 75 2.00 19.38 -8.21
CA ASN A 75 2.55 19.57 -6.86
C ASN A 75 3.13 18.29 -6.23
N LEU A 76 3.66 17.38 -7.05
CA LEU A 76 4.47 16.27 -6.54
C LEU A 76 5.73 16.85 -5.86
N PRO A 77 6.11 16.37 -4.64
CA PRO A 77 7.36 16.77 -4.00
C PRO A 77 8.60 16.46 -4.86
N HIS A 78 9.78 16.96 -4.47
CA HIS A 78 10.99 16.83 -5.30
C HIS A 78 11.68 15.48 -5.17
N SER A 79 11.31 14.68 -4.17
CA SER A 79 11.89 13.36 -3.92
C SER A 79 10.90 12.42 -3.25
N TRP A 80 11.16 11.12 -3.34
CA TRP A 80 10.37 10.13 -2.61
C TRP A 80 10.47 10.31 -1.09
N GLN A 81 11.56 10.88 -0.56
CA GLN A 81 11.71 11.20 0.85
C GLN A 81 10.73 12.30 1.27
N GLU A 82 10.64 13.38 0.50
CA GLU A 82 9.65 14.44 0.76
C GLU A 82 8.24 13.91 0.60
N TYR A 83 7.97 13.08 -0.42
CA TYR A 83 6.67 12.41 -0.56
C TYR A 83 6.33 11.56 0.66
N ARG A 84 7.29 10.78 1.19
CA ARG A 84 7.08 10.01 2.43
C ARG A 84 6.64 10.91 3.58
N ASP A 85 7.32 12.03 3.76
CA ASP A 85 7.17 12.85 4.96
C ASP A 85 5.96 13.81 4.87
N LEU A 86 5.57 14.22 3.65
CA LEU A 86 4.52 15.23 3.41
C LEU A 86 3.22 14.68 2.79
N GLU A 87 3.25 13.51 2.16
CA GLU A 87 2.11 13.00 1.38
C GLU A 87 1.60 11.64 1.87
N LEU A 88 2.50 10.73 2.24
CA LEU A 88 2.17 9.31 2.41
C LEU A 88 1.11 9.08 3.51
N PHE A 89 -0.06 8.56 3.10
CA PHE A 89 -1.22 8.26 3.95
C PHE A 89 -1.79 9.46 4.73
N GLN A 90 -1.52 10.69 4.30
CA GLN A 90 -2.12 11.91 4.84
C GLN A 90 -3.53 12.15 4.27
N PRO A 91 -4.34 13.09 4.81
CA PRO A 91 -5.74 13.29 4.39
C PRO A 91 -5.94 13.56 2.89
N HIS A 92 -4.98 14.22 2.25
CA HIS A 92 -5.00 14.57 0.82
C HIS A 92 -4.41 13.49 -0.09
N SER A 93 -3.92 12.39 0.47
CA SER A 93 -3.39 11.25 -0.29
C SER A 93 -4.51 10.54 -1.07
N GLN A 94 -4.15 9.86 -2.14
CA GLN A 94 -5.02 8.99 -2.93
C GLN A 94 -4.79 7.50 -2.59
N GLU A 95 -4.21 7.22 -1.43
CA GLU A 95 -3.68 5.91 -1.06
C GLU A 95 -4.07 5.53 0.36
N ALA A 96 -4.22 4.23 0.58
CA ALA A 96 -4.45 3.68 1.90
C ALA A 96 -3.61 2.42 2.14
N LEU A 97 -3.10 2.27 3.36
CA LEU A 97 -2.51 1.06 3.90
C LEU A 97 -3.50 0.40 4.84
N LEU A 98 -4.06 -0.71 4.41
CA LEU A 98 -5.16 -1.40 5.07
C LEU A 98 -4.65 -2.62 5.87
N PHE A 99 -5.14 -2.71 7.10
CA PHE A 99 -4.93 -3.80 8.05
C PHE A 99 -6.13 -4.75 8.10
N SER A 100 -7.25 -4.40 7.47
CA SER A 100 -8.38 -5.30 7.21
C SER A 100 -8.14 -6.09 5.92
N ALA A 101 -8.78 -7.25 5.79
CA ALA A 101 -8.78 -8.01 4.53
C ALA A 101 -9.43 -7.20 3.39
N PRO A 102 -9.02 -7.40 2.12
CA PRO A 102 -9.67 -6.77 0.99
C PRO A 102 -11.13 -7.18 0.87
N LEU A 103 -12.01 -6.19 0.68
CA LEU A 103 -13.27 -6.42 0.01
C LEU A 103 -13.00 -6.44 -1.48
N VAL A 104 -13.01 -7.63 -2.06
CA VAL A 104 -12.87 -7.76 -3.51
C VAL A 104 -14.23 -7.44 -4.13
N ASP A 105 -14.46 -6.15 -4.34
CA ASP A 105 -15.60 -5.63 -5.07
C ASP A 105 -15.16 -5.28 -6.48
N LYS A 106 -15.68 -6.03 -7.47
CA LYS A 106 -15.36 -5.82 -8.90
C LYS A 106 -15.84 -4.47 -9.43
N THR A 107 -16.70 -3.75 -8.68
CA THR A 107 -17.17 -2.41 -9.06
C THR A 107 -16.25 -1.29 -8.58
N SER A 108 -15.29 -1.59 -7.70
CA SER A 108 -14.37 -0.57 -7.21
C SER A 108 -13.35 -0.18 -8.30
N PRO A 109 -13.16 1.12 -8.58
CA PRO A 109 -12.11 1.57 -9.49
C PRO A 109 -10.72 1.56 -8.83
N ALA A 110 -10.61 1.15 -7.56
CA ALA A 110 -9.32 1.13 -6.88
C ALA A 110 -8.43 -0.01 -7.39
N ILE A 111 -7.12 0.20 -7.34
CA ILE A 111 -6.13 -0.85 -7.49
C ILE A 111 -5.86 -1.43 -6.09
N HIS A 112 -5.94 -2.76 -5.98
CA HIS A 112 -5.73 -3.48 -4.74
C HIS A 112 -4.38 -4.21 -4.77
N ILE A 113 -3.50 -3.93 -3.82
CA ILE A 113 -2.15 -4.51 -3.77
C ILE A 113 -1.97 -5.27 -2.46
N ILE A 114 -1.92 -6.60 -2.53
CA ILE A 114 -1.66 -7.47 -1.38
C ILE A 114 -0.15 -7.59 -1.17
N ALA A 115 0.33 -7.14 -0.01
CA ALA A 115 1.74 -7.14 0.35
C ALA A 115 2.17 -8.49 0.95
N GLY A 116 2.81 -9.32 0.14
CA GLY A 116 3.41 -10.60 0.52
C GLY A 116 2.58 -11.82 0.16
N LYS A 117 3.22 -12.79 -0.50
CA LYS A 117 2.61 -14.06 -0.92
C LYS A 117 2.03 -14.87 0.24
N THR A 118 2.70 -14.88 1.40
CA THR A 118 2.21 -15.60 2.59
C THR A 118 0.91 -15.01 3.11
N TYR A 119 0.76 -13.68 3.11
CA TYR A 119 -0.48 -13.03 3.51
C TYR A 119 -1.58 -13.29 2.48
N ALA A 120 -1.27 -13.17 1.19
CA ALA A 120 -2.22 -13.46 0.12
C ALA A 120 -2.82 -14.87 0.20
N ALA A 121 -2.01 -15.87 0.56
CA ALA A 121 -2.46 -17.26 0.72
C ALA A 121 -3.45 -17.48 1.88
N GLN A 122 -3.53 -16.56 2.84
CA GLN A 122 -4.44 -16.62 3.99
C GLN A 122 -5.77 -15.90 3.72
N LEU A 123 -5.87 -15.16 2.62
CA LEU A 123 -7.01 -14.33 2.29
C LEU A 123 -7.95 -15.04 1.31
N PRO A 124 -9.27 -14.80 1.40
CA PRO A 124 -10.25 -15.31 0.45
C PRO A 124 -10.20 -14.49 -0.86
N LEU A 125 -9.08 -14.56 -1.59
CA LEU A 125 -8.87 -13.83 -2.83
C LEU A 125 -9.55 -14.54 -4.01
N PRO A 126 -9.96 -13.80 -5.06
CA PRO A 126 -10.38 -14.40 -6.32
C PRO A 126 -9.21 -15.15 -6.97
N PRO A 127 -9.47 -15.99 -7.99
CA PRO A 127 -8.41 -16.68 -8.73
C PRO A 127 -7.33 -15.73 -9.20
N LEU A 128 -6.07 -16.09 -8.99
CA LEU A 128 -4.91 -15.28 -9.34
C LEU A 128 -4.14 -15.94 -10.49
N THR A 129 -3.74 -15.14 -11.47
CA THR A 129 -2.75 -15.55 -12.48
C THR A 129 -1.36 -15.20 -11.96
N TRP A 130 -0.57 -16.21 -11.60
CA TRP A 130 0.84 -16.02 -11.24
C TRP A 130 1.66 -15.68 -12.50
N LEU A 131 2.37 -14.55 -12.44
CA LEU A 131 3.20 -14.06 -13.54
C LEU A 131 4.64 -14.52 -13.40
N ASP A 132 5.10 -14.64 -12.16
CA ASP A 132 6.42 -15.12 -11.77
C ASP A 132 6.40 -15.53 -10.28
N ASN A 133 7.57 -15.71 -9.66
CA ASN A 133 7.70 -16.10 -8.25
C ASN A 133 7.25 -15.01 -7.25
N TYR A 134 7.12 -13.76 -7.70
CA TYR A 134 6.91 -12.56 -6.89
C TYR A 134 5.52 -11.97 -7.08
N PHE A 135 4.98 -12.01 -8.30
CA PHE A 135 3.75 -11.33 -8.67
C PHE A 135 2.65 -12.27 -9.14
N ALA A 136 1.44 -11.96 -8.71
CA ALA A 136 0.21 -12.51 -9.27
C ALA A 136 -0.81 -11.38 -9.51
N ILE A 137 -1.73 -11.58 -10.44
CA ILE A 137 -2.70 -10.56 -10.81
C ILE A 137 -4.09 -11.17 -11.05
N ASN A 138 -5.13 -10.41 -10.71
CA ASN A 138 -6.49 -10.59 -11.19
C ASN A 138 -6.98 -9.25 -11.75
N LYS A 139 -7.16 -9.19 -13.07
CA LYS A 139 -7.53 -7.94 -13.76
C LYS A 139 -8.98 -7.53 -13.50
N GLU A 140 -9.90 -8.48 -13.44
CA GLU A 140 -11.33 -8.21 -13.15
C GLU A 140 -11.53 -7.57 -11.78
N ALA A 141 -10.75 -8.02 -10.80
CA ALA A 141 -10.76 -7.52 -9.44
C ALA A 141 -9.76 -6.37 -9.20
N ARG A 142 -9.05 -5.92 -10.25
CA ARG A 142 -7.97 -4.90 -10.16
C ARG A 142 -6.99 -5.18 -9.01
N LEU A 143 -6.63 -6.45 -8.84
CA LEU A 143 -5.88 -6.95 -7.70
C LEU A 143 -4.50 -7.48 -8.11
N ILE A 144 -3.47 -7.07 -7.39
CA ILE A 144 -2.09 -7.53 -7.56
C ILE A 144 -1.61 -8.12 -6.23
N VAL A 145 -1.03 -9.32 -6.26
CA VAL A 145 -0.16 -9.79 -5.17
C VAL A 145 1.25 -9.36 -5.51
N ALA A 146 1.89 -8.66 -4.59
CA ALA A 146 3.25 -8.15 -4.73
C ALA A 146 4.14 -8.64 -3.58
N PRO A 147 5.48 -8.59 -3.71
CA PRO A 147 6.38 -8.79 -2.59
C PRO A 147 6.09 -7.87 -1.41
N TYR A 148 6.48 -8.30 -0.21
CA TYR A 148 6.39 -7.47 0.99
C TYR A 148 7.21 -6.17 0.82
N PRO A 149 6.79 -5.02 1.36
CA PRO A 149 7.50 -3.75 1.23
C PRO A 149 8.79 -3.71 2.09
N ASP A 150 9.75 -4.55 1.75
CA ASP A 150 11.13 -4.54 2.24
C ASP A 150 12.03 -4.50 1.00
N TYR A 151 13.09 -3.69 0.99
CA TYR A 151 13.95 -3.51 -0.20
C TYR A 151 14.62 -4.81 -0.69
N ARG A 152 14.71 -5.85 0.14
CA ARG A 152 15.17 -7.19 -0.26
C ARG A 152 14.12 -7.95 -1.08
N GLN A 153 12.85 -7.63 -0.85
CA GLN A 153 11.69 -8.28 -1.47
C GLN A 153 11.07 -7.44 -2.59
N LEU A 154 10.86 -6.14 -2.37
CA LEU A 154 10.39 -5.18 -3.36
C LEU A 154 11.53 -4.19 -3.69
N SER A 155 12.50 -4.67 -4.46
CA SER A 155 13.63 -3.87 -4.99
C SER A 155 13.16 -2.83 -6.00
N ASN A 156 14.03 -1.89 -6.41
CA ASN A 156 13.69 -0.89 -7.42
C ASN A 156 13.20 -1.52 -8.74
N GLU A 157 13.81 -2.62 -9.19
CA GLU A 157 13.37 -3.37 -10.37
C GLU A 157 11.95 -3.92 -10.20
N ARG A 158 11.63 -4.45 -9.01
CA ARG A 158 10.29 -4.97 -8.72
C ARG A 158 9.28 -3.87 -8.48
N ILE A 159 9.69 -2.69 -8.00
CA ILE A 159 8.86 -1.48 -7.99
C ILE A 159 8.47 -1.11 -9.43
N ALA A 160 9.44 -1.03 -10.34
CA ALA A 160 9.16 -0.75 -11.76
C ALA A 160 8.21 -1.80 -12.36
N ARG A 161 8.42 -3.09 -12.05
CA ARG A 161 7.51 -4.16 -12.47
C ARG A 161 6.10 -3.97 -11.91
N LEU A 162 5.96 -3.64 -10.61
CA LEU A 162 4.68 -3.39 -9.98
C LEU A 162 3.95 -2.21 -10.64
N ILE A 163 4.66 -1.13 -10.96
CA ILE A 163 4.11 0.02 -11.68
C ILE A 163 3.55 -0.42 -13.05
N THR A 164 4.28 -1.24 -13.82
CA THR A 164 3.76 -1.78 -15.08
C THR A 164 2.48 -2.59 -14.90
N LEU A 165 2.38 -3.37 -13.82
CA LEU A 165 1.16 -4.12 -13.50
C LEU A 165 0.00 -3.19 -13.10
N MET A 166 0.28 -2.12 -12.35
CA MET A 166 -0.71 -1.11 -12.00
C MET A 166 -1.26 -0.39 -13.23
N GLN A 167 -0.40 -0.04 -14.21
CA GLN A 167 -0.83 0.56 -15.48
C GLN A 167 -1.74 -0.38 -16.28
N ALA A 168 -1.50 -1.68 -16.23
CA ALA A 168 -2.34 -2.67 -16.91
C ALA A 168 -3.75 -2.86 -16.31
N LEU A 169 -4.04 -2.19 -15.19
CA LEU A 169 -5.34 -2.18 -14.51
C LEU A 169 -6.11 -0.86 -14.67
N GLN A 170 -5.54 0.11 -15.40
CA GLN A 170 -6.21 1.39 -15.69
C GLN A 170 -7.25 1.23 -16.77
#